data_AF-A0A1V4TEK3-F1
#
_entry.id   AF-A0A1V4TEK3-F1
#
_cell.length_a   1.000
_cell.length_b   1.000
_cell.length_c   1.000
_cell.angle_alpha   90.00
_cell.angle_beta   90.00
_cell.angle_gamma   90.00
#
_symmetry.space_group_name_H-M   'P 1'
#
loop_
_entity.id
_entity.type
_entity.pdbx_description
1 polymer ?
#
loop_
_entity_poly.entity_id
_entity_poly.type
_entity_poly.pdbx_seq_one_letter_code
_entity_poly.pdbx_strand_id
1 'polypeptide(L)' 'MVQYIYDSKGKKTGVIIPIELWEKNKSKIIEMESSKDRKKDFHPSQFRGIYSNMKLDLQEEARKLREEWVRI' A
#
# COMPACT_ATOMS: atom_id res chain seq x y z
N MET A 1 8.56 -32.13 2.48
CA MET A 1 9.29 -31.90 1.20
C MET A 1 8.52 -30.88 0.37
N VAL A 2 9.19 -29.98 -0.35
CA VAL A 2 8.55 -29.00 -1.25
C VAL A 2 8.38 -29.61 -2.63
N GLN A 3 7.20 -29.49 -3.24
CA GLN A 3 6.90 -30.05 -4.55
C GLN A 3 6.50 -28.93 -5.52
N TYR A 4 7.01 -28.98 -6.76
CA TYR A 4 6.68 -27.99 -7.79
C TYR A 4 5.63 -28.55 -8.74
N ILE A 5 4.67 -27.71 -9.10
CA ILE A 5 3.68 -27.99 -10.14
C ILE A 5 4.18 -27.36 -11.43
N TYR A 6 4.13 -28.13 -12.51
CA TYR A 6 4.59 -27.73 -13.84
C TYR A 6 3.42 -27.69 -14.82
N ASP A 7 3.43 -26.75 -15.76
CA ASP A 7 2.50 -26.74 -16.89
C ASP A 7 2.89 -27.75 -17.96
N SER A 8 2.06 -27.86 -19.00
CA SER A 8 2.30 -28.72 -20.16
C SER A 8 3.56 -28.38 -20.97
N LYS A 9 4.16 -27.21 -20.72
CA LYS A 9 5.42 -26.76 -21.33
C LYS A 9 6.63 -26.96 -20.40
N GLY A 10 6.44 -27.59 -19.24
CA GLY A 10 7.48 -27.82 -18.25
C GLY A 10 7.88 -26.57 -17.45
N LYS A 11 7.07 -25.50 -17.49
CA LYS A 11 7.30 -24.28 -16.70
C LYS A 11 6.67 -24.43 -15.32
N LYS A 12 7.40 -24.03 -14.28
CA LYS A 12 6.89 -23.99 -12.90
C LYS A 12 5.75 -22.99 -12.79
N THR A 13 4.56 -23.47 -12.44
CA THR A 13 3.35 -22.64 -12.27
C THR A 13 2.90 -22.54 -10.83
N GLY A 14 3.29 -23.51 -9.99
CA GLY A 14 2.92 -23.51 -8.58
C GLY A 14 3.89 -24.32 -7.72
N VAL A 15 3.70 -24.24 -6.42
CA VAL A 15 4.49 -24.97 -5.43
C VAL A 15 3.59 -25.42 -4.28
N ILE A 16 3.74 -26.67 -3.86
CA ILE A 16 3.11 -27.26 -2.68
C ILE A 16 4.17 -27.30 -1.60
N ILE A 17 3.88 -26.63 -0.49
CA ILE A 17 4.81 -26.45 0.64
C ILE A 17 4.21 -27.16 1.86
N PRO A 18 4.99 -27.97 2.62
CA PRO A 18 4.54 -28.52 3.89
C PRO A 18 4.13 -27.42 4.87
N ILE A 19 3.07 -27.65 5.64
CA ILE A 19 2.50 -26.64 6.53
C ILE A 19 3.50 -26.10 7.56
N GLU A 20 4.38 -26.96 8.07
CA GLU A 20 5.45 -26.57 9.01
C GLU A 20 6.44 -25.58 8.39
N LEU A 21 6.75 -25.74 7.11
CA LEU A 21 7.66 -24.84 6.39
C LEU A 21 6.95 -23.54 5.99
N TRP A 22 5.65 -23.62 5.69
CA TRP A 22 4.82 -22.44 5.46
C TRP A 22 4.75 -21.56 6.70
N GLU A 23 4.32 -22.08 7.84
CA GLU A 23 4.13 -21.30 9.07
C GLU A 23 5.44 -20.68 9.57
N LYS A 24 6.59 -21.36 9.41
CA LYS A 24 7.91 -20.80 9.74
C LYS A 24 8.31 -19.58 8.88
N ASN A 25 7.82 -19.50 7.64
CA ASN A 25 8.25 -18.50 6.66
C ASN A 25 7.15 -17.51 6.28
N LYS A 26 5.91 -17.73 6.75
CA LYS A 26 4.72 -16.94 6.44
C LYS A 26 4.91 -15.46 6.69
N SER A 27 5.42 -15.08 7.86
CA SER A 27 5.63 -13.67 8.22
C SER A 27 6.61 -12.98 7.27
N LYS A 28 7.71 -13.65 6.92
CA LYS A 28 8.72 -13.11 5.98
C LYS A 28 8.16 -12.95 4.57
N ILE A 29 7.36 -13.91 4.10
CA ILE A 29 6.74 -13.86 2.77
C ILE A 29 5.73 -12.70 2.69
N ILE A 30 4.86 -12.56 3.69
CA ILE A 30 3.86 -11.49 3.78
C ILE A 30 4.52 -10.11 3.89
N GLU A 31 5.58 -9.98 4.68
CA GLU A 31 6.34 -8.73 4.80
C GLU A 31 7.02 -8.33 3.48
N MET A 32 7.53 -9.32 2.74
CA MET A 32 8.20 -9.11 1.45
C MET A 32 7.22 -8.70 0.34
N GLU A 33 5.98 -9.19 0.36
CA GLU A 33 4.91 -8.70 -0.52
C GLU A 33 4.47 -7.29 -0.11
N SER A 34 4.29 -7.05 1.19
CA SER A 34 3.95 -5.73 1.73
C SER A 34 5.05 -4.67 1.52
N SER A 35 6.27 -5.07 1.16
CA SER A 35 7.37 -4.15 0.85
C SER A 35 7.62 -3.97 -0.66
N LYS A 36 7.00 -4.79 -1.52
CA LYS A 36 6.94 -4.50 -2.97
C LYS A 36 6.04 -3.30 -3.27
N ASP A 37 4.96 -3.12 -2.51
CA ASP A 37 4.06 -1.96 -2.64
C ASP A 37 4.53 -0.72 -1.86
N ARG A 38 5.48 -0.85 -0.94
CA ARG A 38 6.09 0.28 -0.21
C ARG A 38 7.18 1.03 -1.00
N LYS A 39 7.34 0.77 -2.30
CA LYS A 39 8.32 1.47 -3.17
C LYS A 39 7.77 2.69 -3.91
N LYS A 40 6.67 3.25 -3.46
CA LYS A 40 6.43 4.69 -3.60
C LYS A 40 6.17 5.21 -2.21
N ASP A 41 7.16 5.90 -1.65
CA ASP A 41 6.93 6.77 -0.50
C ASP A 41 5.75 7.67 -0.87
N PHE A 42 4.60 7.43 -0.23
CA PHE A 42 3.43 8.26 -0.46
C PHE A 42 3.75 9.62 0.16
N HIS A 43 4.09 10.58 -0.70
CA HIS A 43 4.31 11.96 -0.32
C HIS A 43 3.05 12.76 -0.66
N PRO A 44 2.19 13.09 0.32
CA PRO A 44 0.99 13.89 0.09
C PRO A 44 1.29 15.24 -0.61
N SER A 45 2.51 15.76 -0.44
CA SER A 45 2.99 16.97 -1.11
C SER A 45 3.01 16.85 -2.64
N GLN A 46 3.17 15.64 -3.19
CA GLN A 46 3.15 15.39 -4.63
C GLN A 46 1.74 15.47 -5.23
N PHE A 47 0.69 15.40 -4.40
CA PHE A 47 -0.71 15.43 -4.81
C PHE A 47 -1.39 16.78 -4.54
N ARG A 48 -0.62 17.81 -4.11
CA ARG A 48 -1.17 19.15 -3.85
C ARG A 48 -1.67 19.87 -5.10
N GLY A 49 -1.29 19.44 -6.31
CA GLY A 49 -1.83 19.96 -7.57
C GLY A 49 -1.85 21.49 -7.62
N ILE A 50 -3.01 22.07 -7.96
CA ILE A 50 -3.23 23.53 -8.03
C ILE A 50 -3.04 24.25 -6.67
N TYR A 51 -3.12 23.54 -5.55
CA TYR A 51 -2.95 24.10 -4.21
C TYR A 51 -1.48 24.25 -3.81
N SER A 52 -0.53 23.76 -4.61
CA SER A 52 0.91 23.86 -4.29
C SER A 52 1.42 25.29 -4.23
N ASN A 53 0.82 26.19 -5.02
CA ASN A 53 1.25 27.58 -5.18
C ASN A 53 0.37 28.55 -4.39
N MET A 54 -0.66 28.04 -3.71
CA MET A 54 -1.59 28.87 -2.96
C MET A 54 -1.00 29.09 -1.56
N LYS A 55 -0.72 30.37 -1.23
CA LYS A 55 -0.41 30.76 0.15
C LYS A 55 -1.71 30.78 0.96
N LEU A 56 -2.19 29.59 1.32
CA LEU A 56 -3.35 29.43 2.17
C LEU A 56 -2.93 29.40 3.63
N ASP A 57 -3.58 30.23 4.44
CA ASP A 57 -3.61 30.01 5.88
C ASP A 57 -4.62 28.90 6.17
N LEU A 58 -4.11 27.69 6.38
CA LEU A 58 -4.93 26.50 6.63
C LEU A 58 -5.82 26.66 7.86
N GLN A 59 -5.40 27.45 8.85
CA GLN A 59 -6.15 27.64 10.08
C GLN A 59 -7.38 28.52 9.81
N GLU A 60 -7.19 29.59 9.04
CA GLU A 60 -8.26 30.50 8.65
C GLU A 60 -9.29 29.84 7.73
N GLU A 61 -8.84 29.09 6.73
CA GLU A 61 -9.75 28.37 5.82
C GLU A 61 -10.53 27.27 6.55
N ALA A 62 -9.89 26.54 7.46
CA ALA A 62 -10.57 25.55 8.28
C ALA A 62 -11.61 26.18 9.23
N ARG A 63 -11.37 27.41 9.70
CA ARG A 63 -12.32 28.17 10.52
C ARG A 63 -13.53 28.58 9.69
N LYS A 64 -13.33 29.17 8.49
CA LYS A 64 -14.42 29.55 7.58
C LYS A 64 -15.29 28.36 7.21
N LEU A 65 -14.69 27.22 6.86
CA LEU A 65 -15.44 25.99 6.57
C LEU A 65 -16.31 25.58 7.76
N ARG A 66 -15.77 25.57 8.99
CA ARG A 66 -16.58 25.26 10.18
C ARG A 66 -17.72 26.25 10.40
N GLU A 67 -17.49 27.53 10.15
CA GLU A 67 -18.52 28.57 10.27
C GLU A 67 -19.62 28.42 9.20
N GLU A 68 -19.27 28.00 7.98
CA GLU A 68 -20.26 27.67 6.95
C GLU A 68 -21.12 26.46 7.34
N TRP A 69 -20.51 25.42 7.93
CA TRP A 69 -21.20 24.21 8.36
C TRP A 69 -22.09 24.40 9.60
N VAL A 70 -21.72 25.31 10.52
CA VAL A 70 -22.49 25.61 11.75
C VAL A 70 -23.63 26.62 11.49
N ARG A 71 -23.66 27.26 10.32
CA ARG A 71 -24.75 28.16 9.91
C ARG A 71 -26.03 27.44 9.46
N ILE A 72 -26.10 26.11 9.59
CA ILE A 72 -27.28 25.27 9.33
C ILE A 72 -27.91 24.86 10.67
#